data_AF-A0A953Z8G3-F1
#
_entry.id   AF-A0A953Z8G3-F1
#
_cell.length_a   1.000
_cell.length_b   1.000
_cell.length_c   1.000
_cell.angle_alpha   90.00
_cell.angle_beta   90.00
_cell.angle_gamma   90.00
#
_symmetry.space_group_name_H-M   'P 1'
#
loop_
_entity.id
_entity.type
_entity.pdbx_description
1 polymer ?
#
loop_
_entity_poly.entity_id
_entity_poly.type
_entity_poly.pdbx_seq_one_letter_code
_entity_poly.pdbx_strand_id
1 'polypeptide(L)'
;MNPLRAISTSIVLSLAMPLTAQVVITEVHPGEGWIEIQNRGATTRSLEEWSVYCATNTPGEVHTYWWQFPTGTELSPQSFLRVHWFQDGESSDPRELFTGSGFHDFLFSLGGEALQVDAGAVGLIRSFRGAEVGVPSFHEDWIAWGDSDLPRHEYAESAGLWTPGSFVPFASATASIALATDPTEEPTPVADFFVDSTPSPLAANQGGGAVRSYGHGCAVGALNAPELATVGIPAVGNGEFRIRAVGTYGAQGQTIVFALGFREGTGAILPLPSLACPLWVDGPTLLTFAVPATFGATSTDLPFSLAPFGAGAAGVTLYVQAFAGVLPFTPYDHAASGGLAITLGG
;
A
#
# COMPACT_ATOMS: atom_id res chain seq x y z
N MET A 1 -40.50 -38.20 24.06
CA MET A 1 -39.10 -38.57 23.75
C MET A 1 -38.82 -38.07 22.33
N ASN A 2 -38.17 -36.92 22.20
CA ASN A 2 -37.82 -36.31 20.90
C ASN A 2 -36.42 -36.75 20.48
N PRO A 3 -36.20 -37.19 19.23
CA PRO A 3 -34.87 -37.56 18.76
C PRO A 3 -34.04 -36.29 18.47
N LEU A 4 -32.86 -36.21 19.07
CA LEU A 4 -31.83 -35.23 18.76
C LEU A 4 -31.36 -35.42 17.31
N ARG A 5 -31.60 -34.42 16.46
CA ARG A 5 -30.98 -34.33 15.12
C ARG A 5 -29.54 -33.86 15.30
N ALA A 6 -28.58 -34.72 14.96
CA ALA A 6 -27.18 -34.34 14.82
C ALA A 6 -27.00 -33.45 13.59
N ILE A 7 -26.54 -32.21 13.81
CA ILE A 7 -26.14 -31.29 12.74
C ILE A 7 -24.72 -31.66 12.36
N SER A 8 -24.55 -32.30 11.20
CA SER A 8 -23.24 -32.59 10.63
C SER A 8 -22.66 -31.29 10.11
N THR A 9 -21.63 -30.77 10.78
CA THR A 9 -20.92 -29.55 10.36
C THR A 9 -19.85 -29.98 9.36
N SER A 10 -20.10 -29.78 8.07
CA SER A 10 -19.09 -30.00 7.04
C SER A 10 -18.03 -28.89 7.13
N ILE A 11 -16.84 -29.23 7.65
CA ILE A 11 -15.66 -28.37 7.56
C ILE A 11 -15.18 -28.46 6.11
N VAL A 12 -15.43 -27.40 5.34
CA VAL A 12 -14.78 -27.22 4.04
C VAL A 12 -13.36 -26.76 4.33
N LEU A 13 -12.40 -27.68 4.27
CA LEU A 13 -10.98 -27.33 4.21
C LEU A 13 -10.74 -26.71 2.82
N SER A 14 -10.77 -25.39 2.74
CA SER A 14 -10.26 -24.70 1.55
C SER A 14 -8.77 -25.02 1.45
N LEU A 15 -8.40 -25.85 0.48
CA LEU A 15 -7.02 -26.03 0.08
C LEU A 15 -6.57 -24.71 -0.54
N ALA A 16 -5.96 -23.83 0.27
CA ALA A 16 -5.23 -22.68 -0.24
C ALA A 16 -4.22 -23.21 -1.26
N MET A 17 -4.33 -22.77 -2.51
CA MET A 17 -3.28 -23.06 -3.49
C MET A 17 -1.98 -22.44 -2.97
N PRO A 18 -0.84 -23.14 -3.12
CA PRO A 18 0.45 -22.57 -2.71
C PRO A 18 0.66 -21.26 -3.49
N LEU A 19 1.03 -20.19 -2.77
CA LEU A 19 1.39 -18.92 -3.39
C LEU A 19 2.47 -19.17 -4.48
N THR A 20 2.18 -18.70 -5.68
CA THR A 20 2.96 -18.85 -6.90
C THR A 20 4.17 -17.92 -6.96
N ALA A 21 4.17 -16.78 -6.27
CA ALA A 21 5.36 -15.95 -6.06
C ALA A 21 5.88 -16.14 -4.62
N GLN A 22 7.12 -16.59 -4.47
CA GLN A 22 7.70 -16.80 -3.14
C GLN A 22 8.70 -15.74 -2.75
N VAL A 23 9.31 -15.05 -3.71
CA VAL A 23 10.25 -13.97 -3.45
C VAL A 23 9.78 -12.74 -4.20
N VAL A 24 9.47 -11.68 -3.49
CA VAL A 24 8.86 -10.46 -4.05
C VAL A 24 9.72 -9.25 -3.70
N ILE A 25 9.63 -8.20 -4.49
CA ILE A 25 10.17 -6.87 -4.20
C ILE A 25 9.20 -6.22 -3.21
N THR A 26 9.67 -6.00 -1.98
CA THR A 26 8.85 -5.39 -0.93
C THR A 26 9.02 -3.90 -0.88
N GLU A 27 10.19 -3.37 -1.20
CA GLU A 27 10.44 -1.94 -1.06
C GLU A 27 11.56 -1.48 -2.00
N VAL A 28 11.40 -0.31 -2.62
CA VAL A 28 12.46 0.33 -3.41
C VAL A 28 12.64 1.74 -2.91
N HIS A 29 13.88 2.14 -2.60
CA HIS A 29 14.19 3.49 -2.16
C HIS A 29 15.16 4.17 -3.14
N PRO A 30 14.65 4.80 -4.21
CA PRO A 30 15.49 5.37 -5.26
C PRO A 30 16.53 6.36 -4.74
N GLY A 31 16.16 7.24 -3.79
CA GLY A 31 17.07 8.27 -3.28
C GLY A 31 18.19 7.79 -2.37
N GLU A 32 18.07 6.58 -1.79
CA GLU A 32 19.14 5.92 -1.03
C GLU A 32 19.76 4.75 -1.82
N GLY A 33 19.23 4.48 -3.02
CA GLY A 33 19.76 3.50 -3.94
C GLY A 33 19.67 2.06 -3.46
N TRP A 34 18.59 1.64 -2.79
CA TRP A 34 18.43 0.25 -2.37
C TRP A 34 17.10 -0.36 -2.79
N ILE A 35 17.12 -1.69 -2.93
CA ILE A 35 15.99 -2.55 -3.29
C ILE A 35 15.89 -3.61 -2.20
N GLU A 36 14.69 -3.81 -1.66
CA GLU A 36 14.40 -4.87 -0.71
C GLU A 36 13.55 -5.95 -1.35
N ILE A 37 13.90 -7.19 -1.08
CA ILE A 37 13.11 -8.36 -1.44
C ILE A 37 12.82 -9.20 -0.20
N GLN A 38 11.69 -9.91 -0.23
CA GLN A 38 11.25 -10.78 0.86
C GLN A 38 10.89 -12.16 0.32
N ASN A 39 11.32 -13.22 1.01
CA ASN A 39 10.79 -14.55 0.77
C ASN A 39 9.49 -14.75 1.58
N ARG A 40 8.33 -14.58 0.94
CA ARG A 40 7.00 -14.86 1.51
C ARG A 40 6.67 -16.35 1.57
N GLY A 41 7.48 -17.19 0.93
CA GLY A 41 7.33 -18.64 0.96
C GLY A 41 7.56 -19.25 2.35
N ALA A 42 7.08 -20.49 2.51
CA ALA A 42 7.28 -21.30 3.72
C ALA A 42 8.63 -22.04 3.75
N THR A 43 9.41 -21.96 2.67
CA THR A 43 10.68 -22.67 2.51
C THR A 43 11.79 -21.71 2.11
N THR A 44 13.02 -21.98 2.57
CA THR A 44 14.21 -21.25 2.12
C THR A 44 14.34 -21.32 0.59
N ARG A 45 14.71 -20.19 -0.02
CA ARG A 45 14.90 -20.06 -1.46
C ARG A 45 16.34 -19.70 -1.77
N SER A 46 16.97 -20.48 -2.65
CA SER A 46 18.25 -20.09 -3.26
C SER A 46 18.01 -19.07 -4.36
N LEU A 47 18.83 -18.02 -4.39
CA LEU A 47 18.79 -16.94 -5.37
C LEU A 47 19.99 -16.98 -6.32
N GLU A 48 20.87 -17.99 -6.24
CA GLU A 48 22.13 -18.01 -7.01
C GLU A 48 21.94 -18.00 -8.55
N GLU A 49 20.78 -18.47 -9.01
CA GLU A 49 20.40 -18.43 -10.42
C GLU A 49 19.58 -17.19 -10.79
N TRP A 50 19.26 -16.32 -9.83
CA TRP A 50 18.38 -15.18 -10.02
C TRP A 50 19.18 -13.92 -10.35
N SER A 51 18.49 -12.93 -10.89
CA SER A 51 19.01 -11.58 -11.07
C SER A 51 17.97 -10.53 -10.69
N VAL A 52 18.48 -9.36 -10.31
CA VAL A 52 17.71 -8.11 -10.23
C VAL A 52 18.14 -7.26 -11.40
N TYR A 53 17.19 -6.56 -12.02
CA TYR A 53 17.53 -5.57 -13.04
C TYR A 53 16.83 -4.25 -12.78
N CYS A 54 17.50 -3.17 -13.18
CA CYS A 54 16.95 -1.84 -13.21
C CYS A 54 16.72 -1.42 -14.67
N ALA A 55 15.55 -0.86 -14.95
CA ALA A 55 15.23 -0.25 -16.23
C ALA A 55 14.98 1.25 -16.03
N THR A 56 15.52 2.06 -16.94
CA THR A 56 15.47 3.52 -16.91
C THR A 56 15.25 4.06 -18.31
N ASN A 57 14.96 5.36 -18.43
CA ASN A 57 14.89 6.08 -19.70
C ASN A 57 15.98 7.17 -19.78
N THR A 58 17.11 6.97 -19.10
CA THR A 58 18.21 7.96 -19.07
C THR A 58 18.78 8.18 -20.47
N PRO A 59 18.67 9.40 -21.05
CA PRO A 59 19.08 9.62 -22.43
C PRO A 59 20.58 9.38 -22.66
N GLY A 60 20.89 8.50 -23.61
CA GLY A 60 22.28 8.21 -24.01
C GLY A 60 22.94 7.08 -23.23
N GLU A 61 22.25 6.50 -22.24
CA GLU A 61 22.73 5.37 -21.46
C GLU A 61 22.13 4.04 -21.93
N VAL A 62 22.57 2.93 -21.34
CA VAL A 62 21.93 1.63 -21.55
C VAL A 62 20.64 1.62 -20.72
N HIS A 63 19.49 1.35 -21.32
CA HIS A 63 18.22 1.47 -20.59
C HIS A 63 17.90 0.26 -19.68
N THR A 64 18.80 -0.72 -19.54
CA THR A 64 18.56 -1.90 -18.70
C THR A 64 19.88 -2.49 -18.18
N TYR A 65 20.00 -2.60 -16.87
CA TYR A 65 21.21 -3.10 -16.20
C TYR A 65 20.86 -4.29 -15.31
N TRP A 66 21.73 -5.28 -15.30
CA TRP A 66 21.44 -6.60 -14.75
C TRP A 66 22.48 -6.96 -13.71
N TRP A 67 22.06 -7.39 -12.54
CA TRP A 67 22.94 -7.83 -11.47
C TRP A 67 22.53 -9.22 -10.99
N GLN A 68 23.50 -10.15 -10.99
CA GLN A 68 23.28 -11.51 -10.52
C GLN A 68 23.52 -11.59 -9.01
N PHE A 69 22.67 -12.32 -8.29
CA PHE A 69 22.95 -12.63 -6.89
C PHE A 69 24.22 -13.50 -6.76
N PRO A 70 25.08 -13.24 -5.77
CA PRO A 70 26.26 -14.08 -5.50
C PRO A 70 25.89 -15.55 -5.28
N THR A 71 26.78 -16.46 -5.66
CA THR A 71 26.62 -17.90 -5.38
C THR A 71 26.43 -18.15 -3.88
N GLY A 72 25.48 -19.01 -3.54
CA GLY A 72 25.14 -19.32 -2.15
C GLY A 72 24.23 -18.29 -1.47
N THR A 73 23.72 -17.28 -2.18
CA THR A 73 22.69 -16.39 -1.65
C THR A 73 21.40 -17.18 -1.39
N GLU A 74 20.99 -17.25 -0.13
CA GLU A 74 19.76 -17.91 0.30
C GLU A 74 18.89 -16.94 1.09
N LEU A 75 17.58 -17.03 0.89
CA LEU A 75 16.58 -16.24 1.60
C LEU A 75 15.67 -17.17 2.40
N SER A 76 15.74 -17.09 3.73
CA SER A 76 14.92 -17.90 4.64
C SER A 76 13.43 -17.51 4.56
N PRO A 77 12.50 -18.36 4.99
CA PRO A 77 11.08 -18.01 5.06
C PRO A 77 10.85 -16.72 5.86
N GLN A 78 10.03 -15.83 5.33
CA GLN A 78 9.65 -14.54 5.92
C GLN A 78 10.82 -13.58 6.19
N SER A 79 12.00 -13.85 5.60
CA SER A 79 13.18 -13.00 5.76
C SER A 79 13.34 -12.03 4.59
N PHE A 80 14.09 -10.96 4.87
CA PHE A 80 14.35 -9.85 3.97
C PHE A 80 15.81 -9.85 3.54
N LEU A 81 16.04 -9.39 2.32
CA LEU A 81 17.35 -9.13 1.74
C LEU A 81 17.31 -7.75 1.10
N ARG A 82 18.29 -6.93 1.41
CA ARG A 82 18.48 -5.61 0.83
C ARG A 82 19.67 -5.61 -0.12
N VAL A 83 19.46 -5.05 -1.29
CA VAL A 83 20.44 -4.89 -2.36
C VAL A 83 20.70 -3.39 -2.54
N HIS A 84 21.91 -2.94 -2.18
CA HIS A 84 22.41 -1.60 -2.44
C HIS A 84 22.84 -1.50 -3.91
N TRP A 85 21.99 -0.84 -4.69
CA TRP A 85 22.09 -0.72 -6.13
C TRP A 85 23.06 0.38 -6.54
N PHE A 86 23.97 0.04 -7.44
CA PHE A 86 25.07 0.87 -7.94
C PHE A 86 25.92 1.49 -6.82
N GLN A 87 26.21 0.70 -5.79
CA GLN A 87 26.95 1.11 -4.61
C GLN A 87 28.04 0.09 -4.28
N ASP A 88 29.24 0.59 -3.99
CA ASP A 88 30.30 -0.21 -3.41
C ASP A 88 30.09 -0.36 -1.91
N GLY A 89 30.46 -1.52 -1.37
CA GLY A 89 30.42 -1.75 0.06
C GLY A 89 30.68 -3.21 0.42
N GLU A 90 30.86 -3.42 1.72
CA GLU A 90 30.88 -4.74 2.33
C GLU A 90 30.00 -4.67 3.58
N SER A 91 29.22 -5.72 3.84
CA SER A 91 28.45 -5.85 5.06
C SER A 91 28.76 -7.17 5.75
N SER A 92 28.82 -7.13 7.08
CA SER A 92 28.85 -8.34 7.91
C SER A 92 27.47 -8.97 8.07
N ASP A 93 26.39 -8.24 7.78
CA ASP A 93 25.03 -8.78 7.75
C ASP A 93 24.80 -9.44 6.38
N PRO A 94 24.58 -10.77 6.32
CA PRO A 94 24.34 -11.48 5.06
C PRO A 94 23.05 -11.05 4.34
N ARG A 95 22.19 -10.25 4.99
CA ARG A 95 20.98 -9.67 4.40
C ARG A 95 21.23 -8.36 3.65
N GLU A 96 22.48 -7.94 3.54
CA GLU A 96 22.88 -6.71 2.86
C GLU A 96 23.87 -7.05 1.75
N LEU A 97 23.47 -6.84 0.50
CA LEU A 97 24.32 -7.06 -0.67
C LEU A 97 24.61 -5.75 -1.37
N PHE A 98 25.80 -5.63 -1.92
CA PHE A 98 26.25 -4.45 -2.66
C PHE A 98 26.52 -4.87 -4.09
N THR A 99 25.92 -4.15 -5.02
CA THR A 99 26.06 -4.46 -6.44
C THR A 99 27.40 -4.03 -7.02
N GLY A 100 28.16 -3.18 -6.32
CA GLY A 100 29.33 -2.49 -6.86
C GLY A 100 28.93 -1.26 -7.68
N SER A 101 29.92 -0.44 -8.03
CA SER A 101 29.75 0.75 -8.88
C SER A 101 30.46 0.62 -10.24
N GLY A 102 31.13 -0.51 -10.48
CA GLY A 102 31.96 -0.77 -11.64
C GLY A 102 31.21 -1.43 -12.79
N PHE A 103 31.72 -1.20 -14.00
CA PHE A 103 31.17 -1.78 -15.22
C PHE A 103 31.17 -3.31 -15.25
N HIS A 104 32.13 -3.93 -14.54
CA HIS A 104 32.30 -5.38 -14.47
C HIS A 104 31.45 -6.04 -13.38
N ASP A 105 30.81 -5.25 -12.52
CA ASP A 105 29.98 -5.79 -11.44
C ASP A 105 28.58 -6.19 -11.94
N PHE A 106 28.21 -5.73 -13.13
CA PHE A 106 26.94 -6.01 -13.79
C PHE A 106 27.11 -7.03 -14.93
N LEU A 107 26.06 -7.83 -15.14
CA LEU A 107 26.00 -8.81 -16.21
C LEU A 107 26.10 -8.14 -17.58
N PHE A 108 26.59 -8.92 -18.54
CA PHE A 108 26.80 -8.51 -19.92
C PHE A 108 27.75 -7.33 -20.10
N SER A 109 28.41 -6.88 -19.02
CA SER A 109 29.28 -5.72 -19.06
C SER A 109 28.54 -4.55 -19.71
N LEU A 110 27.41 -4.18 -19.11
CA LEU A 110 26.62 -3.01 -19.50
C LEU A 110 26.78 -1.85 -18.53
N GLY A 111 27.49 -2.10 -17.41
CA GLY A 111 27.57 -1.18 -16.28
C GLY A 111 26.27 -1.08 -15.51
N GLY A 112 26.12 0.05 -14.83
CA GLY A 112 24.96 0.36 -14.00
C GLY A 112 24.81 1.87 -13.91
N GLU A 113 23.66 2.29 -13.40
CA GLU A 113 23.44 3.65 -12.93
C GLU A 113 22.70 3.61 -11.60
N ALA A 114 22.80 4.70 -10.83
CA ALA A 114 22.04 4.85 -9.60
C ALA A 114 20.54 4.79 -9.88
N LEU A 115 19.75 4.32 -8.90
CA LEU A 115 18.29 4.34 -9.03
C LEU A 115 17.82 5.77 -9.23
N GLN A 116 17.08 5.98 -10.31
CA GLN A 116 16.57 7.30 -10.67
C GLN A 116 15.38 7.65 -9.78
N VAL A 117 15.47 8.80 -9.11
CA VAL A 117 14.43 9.30 -8.22
C VAL A 117 13.14 9.55 -8.99
N ASP A 118 13.22 10.17 -10.17
CA ASP A 118 12.02 10.65 -10.87
C ASP A 118 11.23 9.54 -11.58
N ALA A 119 11.92 8.56 -12.16
CA ALA A 119 11.29 7.44 -12.86
C ALA A 119 12.24 6.27 -13.04
N GLY A 120 11.72 5.05 -12.94
CA GLY A 120 12.48 3.83 -13.15
C GLY A 120 11.65 2.60 -12.88
N ALA A 121 12.24 1.43 -13.12
CA ALA A 121 11.65 0.16 -12.74
C ALA A 121 12.72 -0.80 -12.24
N VAL A 122 12.28 -1.73 -11.40
CA VAL A 122 13.06 -2.85 -10.92
C VAL A 122 12.29 -4.13 -11.21
N GLY A 123 12.99 -5.14 -11.72
CA GLY A 123 12.44 -6.48 -11.89
C GLY A 123 13.29 -7.53 -11.22
N LEU A 124 12.63 -8.58 -10.76
CA LEU A 124 13.22 -9.78 -10.18
C LEU A 124 13.02 -10.94 -11.14
N ILE A 125 14.10 -11.61 -11.55
CA ILE A 125 14.06 -12.70 -12.53
C ILE A 125 14.74 -13.95 -11.96
N ARG A 126 14.12 -15.11 -12.15
CA ARG A 126 14.64 -16.45 -11.80
C ARG A 126 15.72 -16.96 -12.76
N SER A 127 16.48 -16.07 -13.36
CA SER A 127 17.56 -16.37 -14.31
C SER A 127 18.49 -15.17 -14.44
N PHE A 128 19.76 -15.43 -14.71
CA PHE A 128 20.75 -14.46 -15.19
C PHE A 128 21.17 -14.71 -16.66
N ARG A 129 20.57 -15.69 -17.32
CA ARG A 129 20.95 -16.11 -18.68
C ARG A 129 20.29 -15.23 -19.73
N GLY A 130 21.07 -14.70 -20.66
CA GLY A 130 20.57 -13.74 -21.67
C GLY A 130 19.43 -14.26 -22.56
N ALA A 131 19.29 -15.57 -22.77
CA ALA A 131 18.17 -16.13 -23.53
C ALA A 131 16.85 -16.20 -22.72
N GLU A 132 16.94 -16.16 -21.39
CA GLU A 132 15.81 -16.36 -20.47
C GLU A 132 15.27 -15.03 -19.92
N VAL A 133 16.09 -13.96 -19.88
CA VAL A 133 15.66 -12.64 -19.37
C VAL A 133 14.52 -11.99 -20.16
N GLY A 134 14.31 -12.38 -21.42
CA GLY A 134 13.20 -11.93 -22.27
C GLY A 134 11.99 -12.88 -22.25
N VAL A 135 11.95 -13.86 -21.36
CA VAL A 135 10.86 -14.85 -21.29
C VAL A 135 9.97 -14.53 -20.08
N PRO A 136 8.70 -14.14 -20.27
CA PRO A 136 7.82 -13.70 -19.17
C PRO A 136 7.73 -14.66 -17.99
N SER A 137 7.76 -15.98 -18.23
CA SER A 137 7.67 -16.98 -17.16
C SER A 137 8.87 -17.02 -16.21
N PHE A 138 9.98 -16.36 -16.53
CA PHE A 138 11.14 -16.22 -15.65
C PHE A 138 11.07 -14.97 -14.77
N HIS A 139 10.20 -14.01 -15.08
CA HIS A 139 9.96 -12.86 -14.21
C HIS A 139 9.19 -13.33 -12.99
N GLU A 140 9.69 -12.97 -11.81
CA GLU A 140 9.05 -13.25 -10.53
C GLU A 140 8.26 -12.04 -10.05
N ASP A 141 8.84 -10.85 -10.18
CA ASP A 141 8.22 -9.61 -9.71
C ASP A 141 8.71 -8.40 -10.50
N TRP A 142 7.94 -7.32 -10.43
CA TRP A 142 8.19 -6.07 -11.14
C TRP A 142 7.56 -4.89 -10.40
N ILE A 143 8.29 -3.78 -10.37
CA ILE A 143 7.79 -2.49 -9.90
C ILE A 143 8.26 -1.39 -10.84
N ALA A 144 7.35 -0.51 -11.22
CA ALA A 144 7.64 0.68 -12.01
C ALA A 144 7.11 1.94 -11.32
N TRP A 145 7.87 3.03 -11.40
CA TRP A 145 7.50 4.33 -10.85
C TRP A 145 7.80 5.47 -11.80
N GLY A 146 7.03 6.54 -11.67
CA GLY A 146 7.18 7.80 -12.41
C GLY A 146 6.87 7.74 -13.91
N ASP A 147 7.10 6.60 -14.56
CA ASP A 147 6.92 6.40 -15.99
C ASP A 147 6.43 4.97 -16.28
N SER A 148 5.57 4.84 -17.30
CA SER A 148 5.11 3.56 -17.82
C SER A 148 5.85 3.13 -19.09
N ASP A 149 6.59 4.01 -19.77
CA ASP A 149 7.29 3.67 -21.02
C ASP A 149 8.71 3.15 -20.76
N LEU A 150 8.85 2.25 -19.79
CA LEU A 150 10.14 1.71 -19.39
C LEU A 150 10.44 0.41 -20.15
N PRO A 151 11.70 0.16 -20.53
CA PRO A 151 12.06 -1.09 -21.18
C PRO A 151 11.66 -2.28 -20.32
N ARG A 152 11.25 -3.35 -20.99
CA ARG A 152 10.87 -4.64 -20.39
C ARG A 152 9.52 -4.65 -19.65
N HIS A 153 8.82 -3.53 -19.58
CA HIS A 153 7.46 -3.47 -19.04
C HIS A 153 6.55 -4.50 -19.73
N GLU A 154 6.69 -4.70 -21.03
CA GLU A 154 5.88 -5.65 -21.80
C GLU A 154 6.04 -7.12 -21.32
N TYR A 155 7.18 -7.49 -20.71
CA TYR A 155 7.36 -8.84 -20.17
C TYR A 155 6.65 -9.00 -18.83
N ALA A 156 6.67 -7.98 -17.98
CA ALA A 156 5.93 -7.97 -16.72
C ALA A 156 4.41 -8.00 -16.95
N GLU A 157 3.92 -7.23 -17.94
CA GLU A 157 2.53 -7.29 -18.38
C GLU A 157 2.16 -8.68 -18.91
N SER A 158 3.01 -9.26 -19.77
CA SER A 158 2.79 -10.59 -20.34
C SER A 158 2.86 -11.71 -19.28
N ALA A 159 3.59 -11.50 -18.19
CA ALA A 159 3.64 -12.39 -17.05
C ALA A 159 2.45 -12.22 -16.09
N GLY A 160 1.63 -11.17 -16.28
CA GLY A 160 0.53 -10.83 -15.39
C GLY A 160 0.99 -10.22 -14.05
N LEU A 161 2.25 -9.82 -13.95
CA LEU A 161 2.84 -9.22 -12.74
C LEU A 161 2.53 -7.72 -12.62
N TRP A 162 2.29 -7.06 -13.75
CA TRP A 162 2.05 -5.62 -13.78
C TRP A 162 0.85 -5.22 -14.64
N THR A 163 0.17 -4.13 -14.27
CA THR A 163 -0.97 -3.61 -15.04
C THR A 163 -0.45 -2.75 -16.21
N PRO A 164 -0.94 -2.96 -17.44
CA PRO A 164 -0.46 -2.19 -18.57
C PRO A 164 -0.60 -0.69 -18.42
N GLY A 165 0.47 0.04 -18.72
CA GLY A 165 0.51 1.51 -18.63
C GLY A 165 0.46 2.07 -17.21
N SER A 166 0.56 1.23 -16.18
CA SER A 166 0.52 1.66 -14.79
C SER A 166 1.91 1.87 -14.20
N PHE A 167 2.00 2.74 -13.19
CA PHE A 167 3.20 2.99 -12.41
C PHE A 167 2.81 3.58 -11.05
N VAL A 168 3.70 3.46 -10.07
CA VAL A 168 3.56 4.15 -8.79
C VAL A 168 3.99 5.62 -8.96
N PRO A 169 3.16 6.62 -8.60
CA PRO A 169 3.59 8.01 -8.62
C PRO A 169 4.70 8.20 -7.58
N PHE A 170 5.90 8.60 -7.97
CA PHE A 170 6.98 8.87 -7.02
C PHE A 170 7.25 10.38 -6.91
N ALA A 171 7.55 10.85 -5.70
CA ALA A 171 7.57 12.29 -5.42
C ALA A 171 8.76 12.80 -4.59
N SER A 172 9.59 11.94 -3.98
CA SER A 172 10.66 12.41 -3.08
C SER A 172 11.83 11.44 -2.93
N ALA A 173 13.05 11.95 -2.97
CA ALA A 173 14.27 11.19 -2.68
C ALA A 173 14.36 10.64 -1.23
N THR A 174 13.49 11.09 -0.31
CA THR A 174 13.46 10.63 1.09
C THR A 174 12.38 9.58 1.37
N ALA A 175 11.67 9.14 0.33
CA ALA A 175 10.61 8.16 0.43
C ALA A 175 11.00 6.90 -0.33
N SER A 176 10.36 5.80 0.02
CA SER A 176 10.41 4.55 -0.71
C SER A 176 9.08 4.27 -1.40
N ILE A 177 9.09 3.24 -2.23
CA ILE A 177 7.89 2.62 -2.77
C ILE A 177 7.76 1.28 -2.08
N ALA A 178 6.75 1.14 -1.24
CA ALA A 178 6.55 -0.02 -0.38
C ALA A 178 5.35 -0.85 -0.84
N LEU A 179 5.49 -2.17 -0.77
CA LEU A 179 4.42 -3.13 -0.94
C LEU A 179 3.58 -3.18 0.33
N ALA A 180 2.28 -2.95 0.19
CA ALA A 180 1.32 -2.94 1.28
C ALA A 180 0.76 -4.33 1.62
N THR A 181 0.80 -5.29 0.71
CA THR A 181 0.02 -6.51 0.84
C THR A 181 0.45 -7.30 2.08
N ASP A 182 -0.54 -7.85 2.80
CA ASP A 182 -0.34 -8.89 3.82
C ASP A 182 0.56 -10.00 3.24
N PRO A 183 1.58 -10.49 3.97
CA PRO A 183 2.46 -11.56 3.51
C PRO A 183 1.72 -12.86 3.14
N THR A 184 0.44 -12.99 3.48
CA THR A 184 -0.41 -14.14 3.18
C THR A 184 -1.24 -14.02 1.90
N GLU A 185 -1.31 -12.83 1.29
CA GLU A 185 -2.01 -12.61 0.03
C GLU A 185 -1.00 -12.47 -1.13
N GLU A 186 -1.40 -12.96 -2.31
CA GLU A 186 -0.65 -12.70 -3.54
C GLU A 186 -0.72 -11.20 -3.82
N PRO A 187 0.41 -10.51 -4.00
CA PRO A 187 0.39 -9.10 -4.34
C PRO A 187 -0.38 -8.90 -5.65
N THR A 188 -1.31 -7.95 -5.63
CA THR A 188 -1.96 -7.45 -6.82
C THR A 188 -1.08 -6.40 -7.50
N PRO A 189 -1.10 -6.30 -8.85
CA PRO A 189 -0.28 -5.34 -9.58
C PRO A 189 -0.54 -3.90 -9.11
N VAL A 190 0.46 -3.00 -9.12
CA VAL A 190 0.47 -1.53 -8.83
C VAL A 190 -0.34 -1.01 -7.62
N ALA A 191 -1.60 -1.40 -7.44
CA ALA A 191 -2.53 -0.97 -6.40
C ALA A 191 -2.08 -1.35 -4.99
N ASP A 192 -1.21 -2.36 -4.88
CA ASP A 192 -0.62 -2.77 -3.61
C ASP A 192 0.66 -1.99 -3.27
N PHE A 193 1.19 -1.18 -4.17
CA PHE A 193 2.35 -0.35 -3.88
C PHE A 193 1.92 1.08 -3.54
N PHE A 194 2.64 1.69 -2.60
CA PHE A 194 2.41 3.07 -2.19
C PHE A 194 3.73 3.77 -1.90
N VAL A 195 3.71 5.11 -1.88
CA VAL A 195 4.86 5.90 -1.45
C VAL A 195 4.89 5.92 0.07
N ASP A 196 5.91 5.32 0.66
CA ASP A 196 6.16 5.29 2.10
C ASP A 196 7.18 6.38 2.48
N SER A 197 6.76 7.26 3.39
CA SER A 197 7.62 8.32 3.95
C SER A 197 8.35 7.88 5.23
N THR A 198 8.14 6.63 5.65
CA THR A 198 8.72 6.01 6.85
C THR A 198 9.31 4.63 6.54
N PRO A 199 10.23 4.52 5.56
CA PRO A 199 10.76 3.25 5.08
C PRO A 199 11.28 2.38 6.22
N SER A 200 11.06 1.07 6.11
CA SER A 200 11.37 0.10 7.17
C SER A 200 12.32 -1.01 6.70
N PRO A 201 13.60 -0.67 6.42
CA PRO A 201 14.53 -1.63 5.83
C PRO A 201 14.76 -2.85 6.73
N LEU A 202 14.85 -4.01 6.09
CA LEU A 202 14.97 -5.35 6.65
C LEU A 202 13.83 -5.75 7.60
N ALA A 203 12.66 -5.14 7.44
CA ALA A 203 11.47 -5.41 8.22
C ALA A 203 10.23 -5.41 7.31
N ALA A 204 9.14 -6.00 7.79
CA ALA A 204 7.89 -5.91 7.07
C ALA A 204 7.44 -4.44 7.01
N ASN A 205 7.12 -3.98 5.80
CA ASN A 205 6.36 -2.75 5.61
C ASN A 205 5.13 -2.81 6.48
N GLN A 206 4.78 -1.69 7.10
CA GLN A 206 3.53 -1.61 7.84
C GLN A 206 2.39 -1.54 6.82
N GLY A 207 1.87 -2.73 6.49
CA GLY A 207 1.07 -2.97 5.30
C GLY A 207 -0.27 -2.25 5.24
N GLY A 208 -1.08 -2.67 4.29
CA GLY A 208 -2.46 -2.27 4.13
C GLY A 208 -3.26 -2.67 5.35
N GLY A 209 -3.47 -1.70 6.23
CA GLY A 209 -4.38 -1.86 7.33
C GLY A 209 -5.81 -2.24 6.89
N ALA A 210 -6.67 -2.61 7.84
CA ALA A 210 -8.04 -3.03 7.54
C ALA A 210 -9.01 -1.84 7.54
N VAL A 211 -9.87 -1.75 6.53
CA VAL A 211 -11.02 -0.83 6.52
C VAL A 211 -12.30 -1.63 6.71
N ARG A 212 -13.07 -1.33 7.75
CA ARG A 212 -14.41 -1.90 7.97
C ARG A 212 -15.44 -0.80 8.20
N SER A 213 -16.61 -0.97 7.60
CA SER A 213 -17.77 -0.14 7.97
C SER A 213 -18.26 -0.51 9.36
N TYR A 214 -18.72 0.47 10.14
CA TYR A 214 -19.34 0.26 11.45
C TYR A 214 -20.45 1.29 11.70
N GLY A 215 -21.33 1.01 12.66
CA GLY A 215 -22.50 1.85 12.91
C GLY A 215 -23.52 1.86 11.76
N HIS A 216 -24.58 2.65 11.94
CA HIS A 216 -25.63 2.81 10.93
C HIS A 216 -25.80 4.30 10.63
N GLY A 217 -25.81 4.62 9.33
CA GLY A 217 -26.15 5.96 8.87
C GLY A 217 -27.60 6.32 9.24
N CYS A 218 -27.83 7.61 9.40
CA CYS A 218 -29.15 8.17 9.67
C CYS A 218 -29.33 9.40 8.77
N ALA A 219 -30.42 9.41 8.03
CA ALA A 219 -30.82 10.57 7.24
C ALA A 219 -31.90 11.33 8.00
N VAL A 220 -31.78 12.66 8.06
CA VAL A 220 -32.84 13.54 8.55
C VAL A 220 -33.28 14.45 7.40
N GLY A 221 -34.58 14.47 7.14
CA GLY A 221 -35.16 15.27 6.06
C GLY A 221 -34.79 14.73 4.67
N ALA A 222 -34.56 15.66 3.73
CA ALA A 222 -34.28 15.36 2.31
C ALA A 222 -32.78 15.21 2.00
N LEU A 223 -31.91 15.30 3.01
CA LEU A 223 -30.47 15.15 2.82
C LEU A 223 -30.09 13.67 2.87
N ASN A 224 -29.38 13.20 1.84
CA ASN A 224 -28.78 11.89 1.86
C ASN A 224 -27.63 11.86 2.86
N ALA A 225 -27.53 10.77 3.62
CA ALA A 225 -26.35 10.50 4.43
C ALA A 225 -25.13 10.34 3.50
N PRO A 226 -24.00 11.01 3.78
CA PRO A 226 -22.78 10.73 3.04
C PRO A 226 -22.40 9.26 3.21
N GLU A 227 -21.73 8.68 2.23
CA GLU A 227 -21.06 7.39 2.36
C GLU A 227 -19.58 7.65 2.63
N LEU A 228 -18.99 6.98 3.61
CA LEU A 228 -17.56 7.09 3.84
C LEU A 228 -16.81 6.03 3.02
N ALA A 229 -15.74 6.45 2.36
CA ALA A 229 -14.81 5.60 1.64
C ALA A 229 -13.36 6.00 1.95
N THR A 230 -12.40 5.15 1.59
CA THR A 230 -10.97 5.48 1.61
C THR A 230 -10.43 5.61 0.19
N VAL A 231 -9.39 6.41 0.03
CA VAL A 231 -8.59 6.51 -1.19
C VAL A 231 -7.17 6.12 -0.82
N GLY A 232 -6.60 5.17 -1.56
CA GLY A 232 -5.28 4.61 -1.25
C GLY A 232 -5.30 3.62 -0.08
N ILE A 233 -4.12 3.09 0.20
CA ILE A 233 -3.87 2.03 1.18
C ILE A 233 -3.77 2.66 2.60
N PRO A 234 -4.48 2.15 3.62
CA PRO A 234 -4.35 2.60 5.01
C PRO A 234 -3.05 2.07 5.67
N ALA A 235 -1.91 2.42 5.07
CA ALA A 235 -0.59 2.10 5.54
C ALA A 235 0.05 3.30 6.24
N VAL A 236 0.85 3.04 7.27
CA VAL A 236 1.65 4.07 7.94
C VAL A 236 2.61 4.65 6.91
N GLY A 237 2.88 5.96 6.99
CA GLY A 237 3.74 6.64 6.02
C GLY A 237 3.11 6.88 4.64
N ASN A 238 1.94 6.31 4.33
CA ASN A 238 1.24 6.56 3.07
C ASN A 238 0.68 7.99 3.02
N GLY A 239 1.43 8.86 2.35
CA GLY A 239 1.08 10.26 2.16
C GLY A 239 -0.13 10.48 1.28
N GLU A 240 -0.58 9.50 0.48
CA GLU A 240 -1.73 9.59 -0.42
C GLU A 240 -3.02 9.04 0.18
N PHE A 241 -2.96 8.38 1.35
CA PHE A 241 -4.16 7.88 2.02
C PHE A 241 -5.11 9.02 2.40
N ARG A 242 -6.38 8.92 1.99
CA ARG A 242 -7.44 9.86 2.36
C ARG A 242 -8.70 9.13 2.80
N ILE A 243 -9.47 9.80 3.65
CA ILE A 243 -10.84 9.42 3.95
C ILE A 243 -11.76 10.39 3.21
N ARG A 244 -12.76 9.86 2.51
CA ARG A 244 -13.65 10.61 1.62
C ARG A 244 -15.10 10.39 2.02
N ALA A 245 -15.84 11.49 2.13
CA ALA A 245 -17.30 11.45 2.16
C ALA A 245 -17.84 11.57 0.73
N VAL A 246 -18.58 10.57 0.26
CA VAL A 246 -19.21 10.48 -1.06
C VAL A 246 -20.71 10.78 -0.93
N GLY A 247 -21.35 11.25 -2.00
CA GLY A 247 -22.79 11.54 -2.00
C GLY A 247 -23.14 12.87 -1.31
N THR A 248 -22.16 13.74 -1.15
CA THR A 248 -22.36 15.10 -0.64
C THR A 248 -22.86 15.96 -1.79
N TYR A 249 -24.18 16.14 -1.96
CA TYR A 249 -24.72 16.84 -3.14
C TYR A 249 -24.37 18.34 -3.23
N GLY A 250 -23.59 18.87 -2.27
CA GLY A 250 -22.98 20.18 -2.37
C GLY A 250 -24.02 21.29 -2.49
N ALA A 251 -25.17 21.15 -1.82
CA ALA A 251 -26.12 22.25 -1.71
C ALA A 251 -25.37 23.49 -1.20
N GLN A 252 -25.66 24.66 -1.76
CA GLN A 252 -24.90 25.88 -1.45
C GLN A 252 -24.87 26.11 0.07
N GLY A 253 -23.67 26.12 0.67
CA GLY A 253 -23.47 26.27 2.12
C GLY A 253 -23.38 24.96 2.92
N GLN A 254 -23.45 23.80 2.28
CA GLN A 254 -23.24 22.51 2.95
C GLN A 254 -21.79 22.39 3.46
N THR A 255 -21.64 21.92 4.69
CA THR A 255 -20.39 21.60 5.36
C THR A 255 -20.41 20.15 5.77
N ILE A 256 -19.30 19.45 5.53
CA ILE A 256 -19.08 18.10 6.02
C ILE A 256 -18.26 18.18 7.30
N VAL A 257 -18.76 17.62 8.39
CA VAL A 257 -18.03 17.49 9.64
C VAL A 257 -17.62 16.05 9.83
N PHE A 258 -16.31 15.81 9.84
CA PHE A 258 -15.74 14.52 10.20
C PHE A 258 -15.46 14.48 11.70
N ALA A 259 -15.89 13.42 12.35
CA ALA A 259 -15.61 13.05 13.73
C ALA A 259 -14.63 11.89 13.72
N LEU A 260 -13.46 12.04 14.34
CA LEU A 260 -12.38 11.04 14.38
C LEU A 260 -12.05 10.69 15.83
N GLY A 261 -11.79 9.41 16.13
CA GLY A 261 -11.36 8.96 17.46
C GLY A 261 -10.65 7.61 17.41
N PHE A 262 -10.18 7.13 18.57
CA PHE A 262 -9.36 5.92 18.69
C PHE A 262 -10.08 4.75 19.38
N ARG A 263 -11.36 4.93 19.70
CA ARG A 263 -12.21 3.92 20.31
C ARG A 263 -13.57 3.94 19.65
N GLU A 264 -14.12 2.73 19.45
CA GLU A 264 -15.50 2.57 19.03
C GLU A 264 -16.42 3.15 20.13
N GLY A 265 -17.25 4.11 19.76
CA GLY A 265 -18.26 4.63 20.66
C GLY A 265 -19.38 3.60 20.85
N THR A 266 -20.08 3.67 21.99
CA THR A 266 -21.23 2.81 22.29
C THR A 266 -22.52 3.24 21.57
N GLY A 267 -22.45 4.22 20.67
CA GLY A 267 -23.62 4.87 20.06
C GLY A 267 -24.36 5.82 21.00
N ALA A 268 -23.72 6.24 22.09
CA ALA A 268 -24.29 7.25 22.97
C ALA A 268 -24.51 8.55 22.19
N ILE A 269 -25.71 9.11 22.28
CA ILE A 269 -26.00 10.46 21.82
C ILE A 269 -25.15 11.38 22.70
N LEU A 270 -23.97 11.79 22.22
CA LEU A 270 -23.25 12.88 22.85
C LEU A 270 -24.16 14.11 22.87
N PRO A 271 -24.11 14.93 23.92
CA PRO A 271 -24.88 16.16 24.01
C PRO A 271 -24.25 17.23 23.11
N LEU A 272 -24.07 16.93 21.82
CA LEU A 272 -24.12 17.95 20.79
C LEU A 272 -25.63 18.21 20.62
N PRO A 273 -26.19 19.30 21.18
CA PRO A 273 -27.62 19.44 21.44
C PRO A 273 -28.51 19.56 20.18
N SER A 274 -27.98 19.27 18.99
CA SER A 274 -28.66 19.41 17.71
C SER A 274 -28.49 18.22 16.75
N LEU A 275 -27.70 17.19 17.04
CA LEU A 275 -27.58 16.05 16.13
C LEU A 275 -28.68 15.02 16.44
N ALA A 276 -29.68 14.91 15.57
CA ALA A 276 -30.71 13.85 15.63
C ALA A 276 -30.15 12.44 15.28
N CYS A 277 -28.83 12.32 15.16
CA CYS A 277 -28.09 11.16 14.68
C CYS A 277 -27.13 10.67 15.78
N PRO A 278 -27.04 9.36 16.06
CA PRO A 278 -26.09 8.83 17.02
C PRO A 278 -24.64 9.03 16.56
N LEU A 279 -23.77 9.37 17.52
CA LEU A 279 -22.33 9.45 17.32
C LEU A 279 -21.69 8.14 17.77
N TRP A 280 -20.99 7.47 16.86
CA TRP A 280 -20.36 6.17 17.09
C TRP A 280 -18.86 6.29 17.39
N VAL A 281 -18.38 7.48 17.73
CA VAL A 281 -16.97 7.76 18.08
C VAL A 281 -16.89 8.17 19.54
N ASP A 282 -15.92 7.63 20.29
CA ASP A 282 -15.76 7.95 21.71
C ASP A 282 -15.34 9.42 21.95
N GLY A 283 -16.18 10.15 22.69
CA GLY A 283 -16.09 11.60 22.91
C GLY A 283 -14.78 12.14 23.51
N PRO A 284 -14.12 11.47 24.47
CA PRO A 284 -12.88 11.96 25.08
C PRO A 284 -11.69 12.05 24.13
N THR A 285 -11.74 11.34 22.98
CA THR A 285 -10.66 11.33 21.97
C THR A 285 -11.07 11.99 20.66
N LEU A 286 -12.20 12.72 20.68
CA LEU A 286 -12.83 13.23 19.48
C LEU A 286 -12.04 14.41 18.88
N LEU A 287 -11.58 14.23 17.65
CA LEU A 287 -11.12 15.29 16.77
C LEU A 287 -12.24 15.60 15.76
N THR A 288 -12.48 16.88 15.48
CA THR A 288 -13.49 17.29 14.49
C THR A 288 -12.89 18.16 13.41
N PHE A 289 -13.29 17.90 12.17
CA PHE A 289 -12.86 18.65 10.99
C PHE A 289 -14.09 19.11 10.23
N ALA A 290 -14.26 20.43 10.09
CA ALA A 290 -15.32 21.00 9.27
C ALA A 290 -14.75 21.39 7.90
N VAL A 291 -15.25 20.73 6.86
CA VAL A 291 -14.81 20.93 5.47
C VAL A 291 -16.00 21.47 4.67
N PRO A 292 -15.91 22.70 4.14
CA PRO A 292 -16.93 23.24 3.25
C PRO A 292 -17.06 22.35 2.01
N ALA A 293 -18.26 21.87 1.71
CA ALA A 293 -18.51 21.15 0.46
C ALA A 293 -18.42 22.14 -0.71
N THR A 294 -17.64 21.80 -1.73
CA THR A 294 -17.60 22.60 -2.96
C THR A 294 -18.89 22.37 -3.74
N PHE A 295 -19.52 23.44 -4.22
CA PHE A 295 -20.76 23.33 -5.00
C PHE A 295 -20.55 22.43 -6.23
N GLY A 296 -21.41 21.42 -6.38
CA GLY A 296 -21.33 20.44 -7.48
C GLY A 296 -20.28 19.33 -7.29
N ALA A 297 -19.48 19.36 -6.21
CA ALA A 297 -18.61 18.24 -5.88
C ALA A 297 -19.45 17.05 -5.42
N THR A 298 -19.13 15.85 -5.91
CA THR A 298 -19.79 14.61 -5.50
C THR A 298 -19.14 13.95 -4.28
N SER A 299 -18.01 14.49 -3.84
CA SER A 299 -17.27 14.01 -2.68
C SER A 299 -16.48 15.12 -2.00
N THR A 300 -16.13 14.90 -0.74
CA THR A 300 -15.33 15.80 0.10
C THR A 300 -14.29 14.98 0.86
N ASP A 301 -13.02 15.37 0.76
CA ASP A 301 -11.91 14.69 1.46
C ASP A 301 -11.70 15.26 2.86
N LEU A 302 -11.47 14.38 3.82
CA LEU A 302 -10.96 14.74 5.13
C LEU A 302 -9.50 15.21 4.97
N PRO A 303 -9.12 16.41 5.45
CA PRO A 303 -7.74 16.89 5.43
C PRO A 303 -6.89 16.18 6.49
N PHE A 304 -6.67 14.89 6.29
CA PHE A 304 -5.92 13.98 7.15
C PHE A 304 -4.93 13.19 6.29
N SER A 305 -3.72 12.95 6.80
CA SER A 305 -2.67 12.19 6.14
C SER A 305 -2.03 11.22 7.12
N LEU A 306 -1.63 10.04 6.63
CA LEU A 306 -0.88 9.06 7.39
C LEU A 306 0.64 9.26 7.35
N ALA A 307 1.15 10.15 6.50
CA ALA A 307 2.59 10.44 6.39
C ALA A 307 3.28 10.80 7.72
N PRO A 308 2.67 11.57 8.65
CA PRO A 308 3.33 11.91 9.91
C PRO A 308 3.35 10.78 10.94
N PHE A 309 2.59 9.70 10.72
CA PHE A 309 2.56 8.58 11.66
C PHE A 309 3.81 7.73 11.42
N GLY A 310 4.52 7.40 12.50
CA GLY A 310 5.63 6.45 12.44
C GLY A 310 5.18 5.04 12.78
N ALA A 311 6.12 4.10 12.73
CA ALA A 311 5.93 2.66 12.97
C ALA A 311 5.19 2.30 14.28
N GLY A 312 5.17 3.18 15.28
CA GLY A 312 4.41 2.98 16.53
C GLY A 312 2.88 3.08 16.35
N ALA A 313 2.39 3.48 15.17
CA ALA A 313 0.97 3.57 14.86
C ALA A 313 0.40 2.27 14.25
N ALA A 314 1.21 1.27 13.91
CA ALA A 314 0.72 -0.05 13.50
C ALA A 314 -0.25 -0.64 14.52
N GLY A 315 -1.29 -1.31 14.01
CA GLY A 315 -2.39 -1.88 14.78
C GLY A 315 -3.36 -0.86 15.37
N VAL A 316 -3.12 0.45 15.26
CA VAL A 316 -4.04 1.47 15.80
C VAL A 316 -5.29 1.55 14.92
N THR A 317 -6.47 1.40 15.52
CA THR A 317 -7.75 1.62 14.82
C THR A 317 -8.26 3.04 15.00
N LEU A 318 -8.42 3.75 13.88
CA LEU A 318 -9.09 5.03 13.76
C LEU A 318 -10.57 4.81 13.45
N TYR A 319 -11.44 5.46 14.20
CA TYR A 319 -12.89 5.43 14.01
C TYR A 319 -13.35 6.78 13.48
N VAL A 320 -14.02 6.77 12.34
CA VAL A 320 -14.41 8.00 11.61
C VAL A 320 -15.88 7.98 11.28
N GLN A 321 -16.58 9.08 11.53
CA GLN A 321 -17.96 9.31 11.11
C GLN A 321 -18.07 10.67 10.43
N ALA A 322 -18.92 10.81 9.40
CA ALA A 322 -19.16 12.08 8.73
C ALA A 322 -20.61 12.55 8.90
N PHE A 323 -20.77 13.86 9.08
CA PHE A 323 -22.03 14.56 9.17
C PHE A 323 -22.11 15.59 8.05
N ALA A 324 -23.25 15.71 7.39
CA ALA A 324 -23.48 16.72 6.36
C ALA A 324 -24.63 17.64 6.79
N GLY A 325 -24.40 18.96 6.74
CA GLY A 325 -25.42 19.96 7.08
C GLY A 325 -24.97 21.39 6.77
N VAL A 326 -25.78 22.38 7.10
CA VAL A 326 -25.43 23.81 6.96
C VAL A 326 -25.06 24.37 8.33
N LEU A 327 -23.99 25.17 8.41
CA LEU A 327 -23.57 25.82 9.66
C LEU A 327 -24.25 27.19 9.86
N PRO A 328 -24.64 27.55 11.10
CA PRO A 328 -24.59 26.73 12.31
C PRO A 328 -25.65 25.63 12.29
N PHE A 329 -25.31 24.49 12.89
CA PHE A 329 -26.15 23.31 12.88
C PHE A 329 -27.49 23.50 13.63
N THR A 330 -28.61 23.38 12.91
CA THR A 330 -29.99 23.37 13.42
C THR A 330 -30.47 21.93 13.63
N PRO A 331 -31.29 21.63 14.66
CA PRO A 331 -31.64 20.25 15.03
C PRO A 331 -32.24 19.32 13.95
N TYR A 332 -32.61 19.87 12.80
CA TYR A 332 -33.37 19.20 11.75
C TYR A 332 -32.61 19.07 10.41
N ASP A 333 -31.42 19.68 10.27
CA ASP A 333 -30.75 19.83 8.97
C ASP A 333 -29.48 18.96 8.84
N HIS A 334 -29.47 17.76 9.42
CA HIS A 334 -28.27 16.91 9.46
C HIS A 334 -28.53 15.50 8.96
N ALA A 335 -27.72 15.03 8.03
CA ALA A 335 -27.60 13.61 7.73
C ALA A 335 -26.23 13.11 8.20
N ALA A 336 -26.17 11.92 8.79
CA ALA A 336 -24.92 11.29 9.20
C ALA A 336 -24.71 9.98 8.44
N SER A 337 -23.47 9.74 8.05
CA SER A 337 -23.02 8.47 7.49
C SER A 337 -22.95 7.38 8.56
N GLY A 338 -22.87 6.12 8.11
CA GLY A 338 -22.19 5.08 8.90
C GLY A 338 -20.73 5.47 9.13
N GLY A 339 -20.07 4.85 10.10
CA GLY A 339 -18.66 5.08 10.36
C GLY A 339 -17.73 4.15 9.58
N LEU A 340 -16.45 4.53 9.46
CA LEU A 340 -15.35 3.67 9.06
C LEU A 340 -14.39 3.45 10.21
N ALA A 341 -14.08 2.18 10.51
CA ALA A 341 -12.99 1.81 11.37
C ALA A 341 -11.81 1.38 10.48
N ILE A 342 -10.70 2.08 10.63
CA ILE A 342 -9.48 1.93 9.84
C ILE A 342 -8.38 1.52 10.79
N THR A 343 -8.01 0.24 10.80
CA THR A 343 -6.79 -0.21 11.47
C THR A 343 -5.63 0.14 10.59
N LEU A 344 -4.62 0.85 11.09
CA LEU A 344 -3.39 1.18 10.38
C LEU A 344 -2.40 0.02 10.51
N GLY A 345 -1.76 -0.43 9.43
CA GLY A 345 -0.65 -1.41 9.48
C GLY A 345 -1.00 -2.74 10.17
N GLY A 346 -1.12 -3.81 9.38
CA GLY A 346 -1.30 -5.19 9.85
C GLY A 346 -0.02 -6.01 9.73
#